data_AF-A0A2P7B5L0-F1
#
_entry.id   AF-A0A2P7B5L0-F1
#
_cell.length_a   1.000
_cell.length_b   1.000
_cell.length_c   1.000
_cell.angle_alpha   90.00
_cell.angle_beta   90.00
_cell.angle_gamma   90.00
#
_symmetry.space_group_name_H-M   'P 1'
#
loop_
_entity.id
_entity.type
_entity.pdbx_description
1 polymer ?
#
loop_
_entity_poly.entity_id
_entity_poly.type
_entity_poly.pdbx_seq_one_letter_code
_entity_poly.pdbx_strand_id
1 'polypeptide(L)'
;MSNFRKVPRTEWQPRPLHLQAGAGEWPHAADLYVGRQVTAVRLQSDVTQAELARAVGVSPQQLQKYENGKNRISASMLFEIATFLGVPVGRFFQGLPGNATQKGELAALPVDERITFLASSEGRRLIEGVMRLHPRTRRRVSALIAALG
;
A
#
# COMPACT_ATOMS: atom_id res chain seq x y z
N MET A 1 7.68 80.40 -12.71
CA MET A 1 8.28 79.86 -11.47
C MET A 1 7.75 78.46 -11.23
N SER A 2 8.68 77.56 -10.99
CA SER A 2 8.56 76.10 -10.85
C SER A 2 7.47 75.66 -9.88
N ASN A 3 6.72 74.61 -10.23
CA ASN A 3 6.19 73.68 -9.23
C ASN A 3 6.07 72.27 -9.79
N PHE A 4 7.16 71.51 -9.60
CA PHE A 4 7.19 70.06 -9.66
C PHE A 4 6.15 69.48 -8.70
N ARG A 5 5.09 68.86 -9.22
CA ARG A 5 4.35 67.85 -8.45
C ARG A 5 5.27 66.65 -8.28
N LYS A 6 5.87 66.53 -7.09
CA LYS A 6 6.54 65.31 -6.64
C LYS A 6 5.53 64.16 -6.70
N VAL A 7 5.75 63.22 -7.62
CA VAL A 7 5.08 61.93 -7.61
C VAL A 7 5.50 61.22 -6.31
N PRO A 8 4.56 60.72 -5.50
CA PRO A 8 4.91 60.02 -4.26
C PRO A 8 5.71 58.74 -4.61
N ARG A 9 6.78 58.51 -3.85
CA ARG A 9 7.56 57.27 -3.88
C ARG A 9 6.61 56.11 -3.64
N THR A 10 6.33 55.36 -4.70
CA THR A 10 5.58 54.10 -4.64
C THR A 10 6.25 53.20 -3.62
N GLU A 11 5.54 52.98 -2.53
CA GLU A 11 5.85 51.99 -1.51
C GLU A 11 5.88 50.63 -2.20
N TRP A 12 7.08 50.10 -2.45
CA TRP A 12 7.26 48.72 -2.86
C TRP A 12 6.91 47.83 -1.66
N GLN A 13 5.62 47.54 -1.50
CA GLN A 13 5.21 46.43 -0.66
C GLN A 13 5.44 45.15 -1.49
N PRO A 14 6.26 44.19 -1.03
CA PRO A 14 6.27 42.89 -1.69
C PRO A 14 4.87 42.32 -1.54
N ARG A 15 4.15 42.20 -2.66
CA ARG A 15 2.90 41.43 -2.70
C ARG A 15 3.22 40.07 -2.08
N PRO A 16 2.54 39.64 -1.00
CA PRO A 16 2.69 38.27 -0.56
C PRO A 16 2.38 37.41 -1.77
N LEU A 17 3.32 36.55 -2.16
CA LEU A 17 3.10 35.52 -3.17
C LEU A 17 1.77 34.89 -2.81
N HIS A 18 0.74 35.20 -3.59
CA HIS A 18 -0.49 34.45 -3.55
C HIS A 18 -0.08 33.09 -4.08
N LEU A 19 0.35 32.21 -3.18
CA LEU A 19 0.36 30.79 -3.42
C LEU A 19 -1.10 30.37 -3.47
N GLN A 20 -1.78 30.70 -4.58
CA GLN A 20 -2.88 29.90 -5.08
C GLN A 20 -2.29 28.60 -5.64
N ALA A 21 -1.62 27.84 -4.77
CA ALA A 21 -1.55 26.41 -4.97
C ALA A 21 -2.90 25.88 -4.51
N GLY A 22 -3.69 25.35 -5.43
CA GLY A 22 -4.89 24.59 -5.07
C GLY A 22 -4.51 23.56 -4.02
N ALA A 23 -5.35 23.37 -3.01
CA ALA A 23 -5.15 22.45 -1.89
C ALA A 23 -5.17 20.95 -2.32
N GLY A 24 -4.38 20.56 -3.33
CA GLY A 24 -4.46 19.25 -3.97
C GLY A 24 -3.27 18.85 -4.85
N GLU A 25 -2.09 19.45 -4.72
CA GLU A 25 -0.95 19.13 -5.60
C GLU A 25 0.08 18.16 -5.02
N TRP A 26 -0.08 17.78 -3.75
CA TRP A 26 0.75 16.77 -3.12
C TRP A 26 -0.07 15.51 -2.85
N PRO A 27 0.33 14.35 -3.39
CA PRO A 27 -0.36 13.10 -3.10
C PRO A 27 -0.37 12.85 -1.60
N HIS A 28 -1.52 12.44 -1.06
CA HIS A 28 -1.65 12.21 0.37
C HIS A 28 -0.68 11.10 0.78
N ALA A 29 -0.09 11.17 1.98
CA ALA A 29 0.86 10.16 2.45
C ALA A 29 0.27 8.73 2.39
N ALA A 30 -1.03 8.60 2.63
CA ALA A 30 -1.76 7.35 2.48
C ALA A 30 -1.84 6.86 1.03
N ASP A 31 -2.02 7.75 0.03
CA ASP A 31 -2.08 7.39 -1.39
C ASP A 31 -0.72 6.82 -1.85
N LEU A 32 0.37 7.49 -1.46
CA LEU A 32 1.74 7.02 -1.70
C LEU A 32 2.00 5.66 -1.05
N TYR A 33 1.53 5.48 0.18
CA TYR A 33 1.68 4.24 0.92
C TYR A 33 0.94 3.08 0.25
N VAL A 34 -0.34 3.27 -0.05
CA VAL A 34 -1.21 2.28 -0.69
C VAL A 34 -0.64 1.88 -2.04
N GLY A 35 -0.19 2.85 -2.86
CA GLY A 35 0.47 2.55 -4.14
C GLY A 35 1.70 1.66 -4.00
N ARG A 36 2.55 1.93 -2.99
CA ARG A 36 3.72 1.09 -2.68
C ARG A 36 3.30 -0.33 -2.25
N GLN A 37 2.23 -0.48 -1.47
CA GLN A 37 1.74 -1.79 -1.08
C GLN A 37 1.17 -2.57 -2.27
N VAL A 38 0.42 -1.91 -3.17
CA VAL A 38 -0.04 -2.52 -4.43
C VAL A 38 1.14 -3.04 -5.24
N THR A 39 2.20 -2.24 -5.37
CA THR A 39 3.44 -2.65 -6.05
C THR A 39 4.05 -3.89 -5.39
N ALA A 40 4.19 -3.88 -4.07
CA ALA A 40 4.80 -4.97 -3.33
C ALA A 40 4.02 -6.29 -3.47
N VAL A 41 2.70 -6.26 -3.30
CA VAL A 41 1.85 -7.45 -3.43
C VAL A 41 1.85 -7.97 -4.87
N ARG A 42 1.79 -7.07 -5.86
CA ARG A 42 1.86 -7.43 -7.28
C ARG A 42 3.16 -8.17 -7.59
N LEU A 43 4.31 -7.65 -7.16
CA LEU A 43 5.62 -8.28 -7.39
C LEU A 43 5.75 -9.62 -6.66
N GLN A 44 5.24 -9.74 -5.43
CA GLN A 44 5.21 -11.01 -4.69
C GLN A 44 4.32 -12.08 -5.35
N SER A 45 3.40 -11.65 -6.21
CA SER A 45 2.50 -12.52 -6.95
C SER A 45 3.02 -12.86 -8.35
N ASP A 46 4.23 -12.42 -8.70
CA ASP A 46 4.83 -12.55 -10.05
C ASP A 46 3.96 -11.95 -11.16
N VAL A 47 3.18 -10.90 -10.85
CA VAL A 47 2.27 -10.21 -11.78
C VAL A 47 2.94 -8.96 -12.35
N THR A 48 2.85 -8.74 -13.66
CA THR A 48 3.32 -7.52 -14.31
C THR A 48 2.31 -6.38 -14.23
N GLN A 49 2.75 -5.13 -14.42
CA GLN A 49 1.82 -3.99 -14.49
C GLN A 49 0.78 -4.15 -15.61
N ALA A 50 1.19 -4.65 -16.77
CA ALA A 50 0.28 -4.83 -17.90
C ALA A 50 -0.80 -5.88 -17.60
N GLU A 51 -0.46 -6.95 -16.88
CA GLU A 51 -1.41 -7.99 -16.47
C GLU A 51 -2.41 -7.46 -15.45
N LEU A 52 -1.93 -6.81 -14.38
CA LEU A 52 -2.81 -6.24 -13.36
C LEU A 52 -3.73 -5.17 -13.97
N ALA A 53 -3.19 -4.29 -14.82
CA ALA A 53 -3.96 -3.22 -15.45
C ALA A 53 -5.07 -3.79 -16.33
N ARG A 54 -4.76 -4.82 -17.13
CA ARG A 54 -5.74 -5.53 -17.96
C ARG A 54 -6.82 -6.20 -17.11
N ALA A 55 -6.43 -6.84 -16.00
CA ALA A 55 -7.36 -7.53 -15.12
C ALA A 55 -8.39 -6.59 -14.47
N VAL A 56 -7.97 -5.38 -14.09
CA VAL A 56 -8.85 -4.39 -13.44
C VAL A 56 -9.40 -3.33 -14.39
N GLY A 57 -9.23 -3.51 -15.71
CA GLY A 57 -9.82 -2.66 -16.74
C GLY A 57 -9.24 -1.24 -16.82
N VAL A 58 -7.97 -1.04 -16.49
CA VAL A 58 -7.27 0.26 -16.60
C VAL A 58 -6.08 0.20 -17.54
N SER A 59 -5.56 1.36 -17.96
CA SER A 59 -4.33 1.40 -18.75
C SER A 59 -3.10 1.09 -17.89
N PRO A 60 -2.02 0.52 -18.45
CA PRO A 60 -0.76 0.31 -17.73
C PRO A 60 -0.19 1.62 -17.15
N GLN A 61 -0.33 2.73 -17.87
CA GLN A 61 0.09 4.05 -17.40
C GLN A 61 -0.74 4.51 -16.19
N GLN A 62 -2.04 4.22 -16.18
CA GLN A 62 -2.91 4.53 -15.04
C GLN A 62 -2.58 3.67 -13.82
N LEU A 63 -2.34 2.38 -14.02
CA LEU A 63 -1.85 1.52 -12.94
C LEU A 63 -0.50 2.02 -12.38
N GLN A 64 0.43 2.44 -13.24
CA GLN A 64 1.68 3.03 -12.78
C GLN A 64 1.44 4.30 -11.94
N LYS A 65 0.45 5.13 -12.30
CA LYS A 65 0.04 6.30 -11.51
C LYS A 65 -0.62 5.94 -10.18
N TYR A 66 -1.26 4.79 -10.09
CA TYR A 66 -1.74 4.24 -8.81
C TYR A 66 -0.59 3.76 -7.94
N GLU A 67 0.34 2.99 -8.52
CA GLU A 67 1.49 2.43 -7.80
C GLU A 67 2.44 3.49 -7.24
N ASN A 68 2.61 4.61 -7.93
CA ASN A 68 3.40 5.73 -7.45
C ASN A 68 2.61 6.76 -6.62
N GLY A 69 1.31 6.49 -6.37
CA GLY A 69 0.41 7.34 -5.59
C GLY A 69 0.10 8.70 -6.19
N LYS A 70 0.47 8.96 -7.46
CA LYS A 70 0.11 10.21 -8.17
C LYS A 70 -1.39 10.31 -8.41
N ASN A 71 -2.05 9.17 -8.64
CA ASN A 71 -3.50 9.07 -8.75
C ASN A 71 -4.06 8.33 -7.53
N ARG A 72 -5.12 8.87 -6.96
CA ARG A 72 -5.91 8.17 -5.93
C ARG A 72 -6.57 6.93 -6.54
N ILE A 73 -6.58 5.86 -5.76
CA ILE A 73 -7.30 4.62 -6.08
C ILE A 73 -8.67 4.73 -5.39
N SER A 74 -9.76 4.57 -6.14
CA SER A 74 -11.09 4.50 -5.53
C SER A 74 -11.24 3.22 -4.69
N ALA A 75 -12.17 3.21 -3.75
CA ALA A 75 -12.45 2.02 -2.95
C ALA A 75 -12.84 0.81 -3.82
N SER A 76 -13.65 1.01 -4.86
CA SER A 76 -14.02 -0.03 -5.82
C SER A 76 -12.81 -0.58 -6.57
N MET A 77 -11.94 0.30 -7.08
CA MET A 77 -10.73 -0.13 -7.80
C MET A 77 -9.76 -0.87 -6.88
N LEU A 78 -9.60 -0.41 -5.63
CA LEU A 78 -8.74 -1.09 -4.66
C LEU A 78 -9.29 -2.48 -4.31
N PHE A 79 -10.62 -2.64 -4.26
CA PHE A 79 -11.28 -3.93 -4.09
C PHE A 79 -11.02 -4.88 -5.27
N GLU A 80 -11.14 -4.41 -6.52
CA GLU A 80 -10.81 -5.21 -7.71
C GLU A 80 -9.35 -5.66 -7.72
N ILE A 81 -8.43 -4.74 -7.39
CA ILE A 81 -6.99 -5.06 -7.26
C ILE A 81 -6.75 -6.12 -6.18
N ALA A 82 -7.38 -5.97 -5.00
CA ALA A 82 -7.25 -6.93 -3.90
C ALA A 82 -7.74 -8.33 -4.30
N THR A 83 -8.90 -8.38 -4.96
CA THR A 83 -9.54 -9.61 -5.42
C THR A 83 -8.67 -10.33 -6.43
N PHE A 84 -8.15 -9.62 -7.44
CA PHE A 84 -7.26 -10.20 -8.43
C PHE A 84 -5.95 -10.72 -7.84
N LEU A 85 -5.36 -9.97 -6.89
CA LEU A 85 -4.12 -10.35 -6.21
C LEU A 85 -4.33 -11.39 -5.09
N GLY A 86 -5.57 -11.77 -4.78
CA GLY A 86 -5.88 -12.78 -3.78
C GLY A 86 -5.53 -12.36 -2.35
N VAL A 87 -5.65 -11.07 -2.02
CA VAL A 87 -5.38 -10.53 -0.67
C VAL A 87 -6.57 -9.74 -0.12
N PRO A 88 -6.77 -9.65 1.21
CA PRO A 88 -7.77 -8.75 1.78
C PRO A 88 -7.44 -7.29 1.48
N VAL A 89 -8.45 -6.44 1.23
CA VAL A 89 -8.25 -4.98 0.95
C VAL A 89 -7.43 -4.29 2.04
N GLY A 90 -7.65 -4.67 3.31
CA GLY A 90 -6.91 -4.15 4.46
C GLY A 90 -5.39 -4.35 4.36
N ARG A 91 -4.91 -5.32 3.55
CA ARG A 91 -3.48 -5.57 3.31
C ARG A 91 -2.75 -4.33 2.81
N PHE A 92 -3.39 -3.49 2.00
CA PHE A 92 -2.76 -2.30 1.41
C PHE A 92 -2.59 -1.13 2.39
N PHE A 93 -3.22 -1.21 3.56
CA PHE A 93 -3.13 -0.19 4.60
C PHE A 93 -2.34 -0.67 5.82
N GLN A 94 -1.89 -1.93 5.86
CA GLN A 94 -1.15 -2.49 7.00
C GLN A 94 0.12 -1.70 7.25
N GLY A 95 0.28 -1.11 8.43
CA GLY A 95 1.47 -0.32 8.79
C GLY A 95 1.29 1.20 8.69
N LEU A 96 0.11 1.68 8.29
CA LEU A 96 -0.27 3.09 8.49
C LEU A 96 -0.63 3.35 9.97
N PRO A 97 -0.33 4.55 10.52
CA PRO A 97 -0.77 4.93 11.86
C PRO A 97 -2.30 4.80 11.99
N GLY A 98 -2.79 4.17 13.06
CA GLY A 98 -4.21 3.88 13.25
C GLY A 98 -4.74 2.66 12.48
N ASN A 99 -3.95 2.12 11.55
CA ASN A 99 -4.19 0.83 10.90
C ASN A 99 -3.01 -0.14 11.13
N ALA A 100 -2.31 0.05 12.25
CA ALA A 100 -1.60 -1.03 12.91
C ALA A 100 -2.66 -2.10 13.11
N THR A 101 -2.62 -3.13 12.28
CA THR A 101 -3.55 -4.23 12.36
C THR A 101 -3.46 -4.69 13.80
N GLN A 102 -4.54 -4.49 14.56
CA GLN A 102 -4.87 -5.39 15.65
C GLN A 102 -4.74 -6.75 14.98
N LYS A 103 -3.63 -7.40 15.32
CA LYS A 103 -3.23 -8.72 14.86
C LYS A 103 -4.54 -9.50 14.79
N GLY A 104 -4.93 -9.90 13.59
CA GLY A 104 -6.07 -10.81 13.42
C GLY A 104 -5.67 -12.09 14.13
N GLU A 105 -5.90 -12.08 15.44
CA GLU A 105 -5.64 -13.14 16.38
C GLU A 105 -6.69 -14.20 16.11
N LEU A 106 -6.39 -15.09 15.16
CA LEU A 106 -6.30 -16.47 15.58
C LEU A 106 -5.28 -16.46 16.73
N ALA A 107 -5.77 -16.34 17.97
CA ALA A 107 -5.04 -16.15 19.23
C ALA A 107 -3.53 -16.22 19.01
N ALA A 108 -2.92 -15.08 18.73
CA ALA A 108 -1.56 -15.10 18.23
C ALA A 108 -0.66 -15.50 19.38
N LEU A 109 -0.31 -16.80 19.40
CA LEU A 109 0.55 -17.41 20.39
C LEU A 109 1.68 -16.44 20.73
N PRO A 110 1.92 -16.16 22.04
CA PRO A 110 3.04 -15.37 22.48
C PRO A 110 4.28 -15.76 21.68
N VAL A 111 5.12 -14.77 21.34
CA VAL A 111 6.33 -15.00 20.53
C VAL A 111 7.14 -16.16 21.11
N ASP A 112 7.17 -16.29 22.43
CA ASP A 112 7.85 -17.36 23.17
C ASP A 112 7.22 -18.75 22.94
N GLU A 113 5.90 -18.85 22.82
CA GLU A 113 5.21 -20.11 22.54
C GLU A 113 5.45 -20.55 21.09
N ARG A 114 5.47 -19.61 20.14
CA ARG A 114 5.90 -19.89 18.76
C ARG A 114 7.35 -20.36 18.70
N ILE A 115 8.26 -19.68 19.39
CA ILE A 115 9.68 -20.06 19.43
C ILE A 115 9.83 -21.46 20.02
N THR A 116 9.14 -21.73 21.14
CA THR A 116 9.12 -23.04 21.79
C THR A 116 8.61 -24.13 20.85
N PHE A 117 7.49 -23.89 20.15
CA PHE A 117 6.92 -24.85 19.20
C PHE A 117 7.85 -25.09 18.01
N LEU A 118 8.41 -24.06 17.39
CA LEU A 118 9.36 -24.19 16.28
C LEU A 118 10.63 -24.94 16.74
N ALA A 119 11.04 -24.75 17.99
CA ALA A 119 12.14 -25.46 18.63
C ALA A 119 11.75 -26.85 19.17
N SER A 120 10.52 -27.31 19.00
CA SER A 120 10.12 -28.67 19.33
C SER A 120 10.45 -29.65 18.19
N SER A 121 10.41 -30.95 18.46
CA SER A 121 10.58 -31.95 17.41
C SER A 121 9.40 -31.95 16.43
N GLU A 122 8.21 -31.61 16.91
CA GLU A 122 6.98 -31.50 16.12
C GLU A 122 7.05 -30.34 15.13
N GLY A 123 7.39 -29.13 15.61
CA GLY A 123 7.50 -27.96 14.76
C GLY A 123 8.56 -28.11 13.68
N ARG A 124 9.74 -28.68 14.00
CA ARG A 124 10.79 -28.95 13.02
C ARG A 124 10.33 -29.92 11.93
N ARG A 125 9.70 -31.05 12.30
CA ARG A 125 9.17 -32.02 11.33
C ARG A 125 8.13 -31.40 10.41
N LEU A 126 7.24 -30.56 10.95
CA LEU A 126 6.23 -29.85 10.16
C LEU A 126 6.88 -28.89 9.14
N ILE A 127 7.85 -28.09 9.57
CA ILE A 127 8.59 -27.18 8.68
C ILE A 127 9.28 -27.96 7.56
N GLU A 128 10.03 -29.01 7.90
CA GLU A 128 10.74 -29.83 6.92
C GLU A 128 9.78 -30.46 5.89
N GLY A 129 8.63 -30.96 6.36
CA GLY A 129 7.58 -31.48 5.50
C GLY A 129 7.07 -30.43 4.51
N VAL A 130 6.74 -29.23 5.00
CA VAL A 130 6.23 -28.12 4.17
C VAL A 130 7.28 -27.63 3.17
N MET A 131 8.55 -27.55 3.55
CA MET A 131 9.63 -27.09 2.66
C MET A 131 9.86 -28.04 1.47
N ARG A 132 9.62 -29.34 1.64
CA ARG A 132 9.71 -30.35 0.57
C ARG A 132 8.55 -30.28 -0.43
N LEU A 133 7.45 -29.61 -0.09
CA LEU A 133 6.30 -29.49 -0.98
C LEU A 133 6.57 -28.52 -2.13
N HIS A 134 5.95 -28.79 -3.28
CA HIS A 134 5.89 -27.85 -4.39
C HIS A 134 5.17 -26.55 -3.97
N PRO A 135 5.58 -25.36 -4.46
CA PRO A 135 5.02 -24.07 -4.02
C PRO A 135 3.49 -23.97 -4.10
N ARG A 136 2.88 -24.55 -5.15
CA ARG A 136 1.41 -24.62 -5.30
C ARG A 136 0.75 -25.40 -4.16
N THR A 137 1.38 -26.49 -3.71
CA THR A 137 0.87 -27.33 -2.62
C THR A 137 1.03 -26.61 -1.27
N ARG A 138 2.12 -25.88 -1.05
CA ARG A 138 2.29 -25.05 0.17
C ARG A 138 1.18 -24.02 0.31
N ARG A 139 0.82 -23.33 -0.77
CA ARG A 139 -0.29 -22.36 -0.78
C ARG A 139 -1.62 -23.02 -0.39
N ARG A 140 -1.91 -24.21 -0.93
CA ARG A 140 -3.13 -24.98 -0.58
C ARG A 140 -3.15 -25.43 0.88
N VAL A 141 -2.02 -25.92 1.40
CA VAL A 141 -1.89 -26.32 2.82
C VAL A 141 -2.07 -25.12 3.74
N SER A 142 -1.47 -23.97 3.40
CA SER A 142 -1.65 -22.74 4.17
C SER A 142 -3.10 -22.27 4.18
N ALA A 143 -3.81 -22.36 3.04
CA ALA A 143 -5.22 -22.03 2.95
C ALA A 143 -6.10 -22.97 3.79
N LEU A 144 -5.77 -24.27 3.82
CA LEU A 144 -6.46 -25.25 4.67
C LEU A 144 -6.25 -24.93 6.16
N ILE A 145 -5.02 -24.66 6.59
CA ILE A 145 -4.71 -24.28 7.98
C ILE A 145 -5.50 -23.03 8.40
N ALA A 146 -5.58 -22.04 7.51
CA ALA A 146 -6.34 -20.82 7.76
C ALA A 146 -7.87 -21.03 7.78
N ALA A 147 -8.39 -22.11 7.20
CA ALA A 147 -9.81 -22.43 7.20
C ALA A 147 -10.24 -23.33 8.39
N LEU A 148 -9.26 -23.95 9.08
CA LEU A 148 -9.49 -24.82 10.23
C LEU A 148 -9.32 -24.10 11.58
N GLY A 149 -8.79 -22.88 11.58
CA GLY A 149 -8.76 -21.96 12.71
C GLY A 149 -9.80 -20.87 12.55
#